data_AF-A0A0C9S9Q8-F1
#
_entry.id   AF-A0A0C9S9Q8-F1
#
_cell.length_a   1.000
_cell.length_b   1.000
_cell.length_c   1.000
_cell.angle_alpha   90.00
_cell.angle_beta   90.00
_cell.angle_gamma   90.00
#
_symmetry.space_group_name_H-M   'P 1'
#
loop_
_entity.id
_entity.type
_entity.pdbx_description
1 polymer ?
#
loop_
_entity_poly.entity_id
_entity_poly.type
_entity_poly.pdbx_seq_one_letter_code
_entity_poly.pdbx_strand_id
1 'polypeptide(L)'
;MFPAEFPFKPPSILMITPSGRFKCNTRLCLSISDFHPDSWNPAWSVATILTGLLSFMVEKNPTLGSIDTTDREKRQLARESLEFNLKDEVFCELFPDLVEEIKEQIQKRKTEVEAQNAYLAERSISGTSLGDQG
;
A
#
# COMPACT_ATOMS: atom_id res chain seq x y z
N MET A 1 12.42 -5.81 11.89
CA MET A 1 13.45 -6.74 12.38
C MET A 1 13.77 -6.40 13.83
N PHE A 2 13.54 -7.32 14.76
CA PHE A 2 13.85 -7.12 16.17
C PHE A 2 15.30 -7.54 16.46
N PRO A 3 16.09 -6.72 17.19
CA PRO A 3 17.42 -7.13 17.66
C PRO A 3 17.31 -8.14 18.82
N ALA A 4 18.42 -8.81 19.15
CA ALA A 4 18.48 -9.76 20.25
C ALA A 4 18.17 -9.11 21.62
N GLU A 5 18.42 -7.80 21.74
CA GLU A 5 18.19 -7.02 22.95
C GLU A 5 16.78 -6.40 23.03
N PHE A 6 15.86 -6.74 22.12
CA PHE A 6 14.46 -6.34 22.25
C PHE A 6 13.85 -6.91 23.54
N PRO A 7 13.08 -6.13 24.35
CA PRO A 7 12.53 -4.81 24.06
C PRO A 7 13.40 -3.62 24.51
N PHE A 8 14.62 -3.83 25.00
CA PHE A 8 15.49 -2.74 25.45
C PHE A 8 16.10 -1.93 24.29
N LYS A 9 16.19 -2.53 23.10
CA LYS A 9 16.50 -1.82 21.86
C LYS A 9 15.30 -1.84 20.88
N PRO A 10 15.04 -0.74 20.16
CA PRO A 10 14.02 -0.66 19.12
C PRO A 10 14.28 -1.62 17.93
N PRO A 11 13.24 -1.95 17.13
CA PRO A 11 13.41 -2.68 15.88
C PRO A 11 13.90 -1.80 14.72
N SER A 12 14.46 -2.42 13.68
CA SER A 12 14.55 -1.83 12.35
C SER A 12 13.20 -2.01 11.62
N ILE A 13 12.74 -0.96 10.94
CA ILE A 13 11.48 -0.97 10.16
C ILE A 13 11.80 -0.82 8.68
N LEU A 14 11.14 -1.61 7.84
CA LEU A 14 11.25 -1.57 6.38
C LEU A 14 9.85 -1.66 5.75
N MET A 15 9.70 -1.11 4.55
CA MET A 15 8.52 -1.33 3.72
C MET A 15 8.90 -2.23 2.55
N ILE A 16 8.09 -3.26 2.28
CA ILE A 16 8.30 -4.19 1.17
C ILE A 16 7.48 -3.71 -0.03
N THR A 17 6.17 -3.59 0.15
CA THR A 17 5.24 -3.12 -0.89
C THR A 17 5.53 -1.68 -1.30
N PRO A 18 5.66 -1.37 -2.61
CA PRO A 18 5.79 -0.01 -3.10
C PRO A 18 4.62 0.87 -2.68
N SER A 19 4.89 1.94 -1.93
CA SER A 19 3.86 2.82 -1.35
C SER A 19 3.93 4.28 -1.82
N GLY A 20 5.05 4.69 -2.44
CA GLY A 20 5.29 6.07 -2.82
C GLY A 20 5.68 6.99 -1.66
N ARG A 21 5.78 6.46 -0.43
CA ARG A 21 6.18 7.22 0.78
C ARG A 21 7.55 6.83 1.30
N PHE A 22 7.82 5.53 1.32
CA PHE A 22 9.07 4.96 1.80
C PHE A 22 9.71 4.12 0.69
N LYS A 23 11.02 4.25 0.54
CA LYS A 23 11.81 3.42 -0.36
C LYS A 23 11.75 1.96 0.13
N CYS A 24 11.41 1.06 -0.79
CA CYS A 24 11.32 -0.36 -0.46
C CYS A 24 12.65 -0.91 0.07
N ASN A 25 12.57 -1.88 0.97
CA ASN A 25 13.70 -2.64 1.51
C ASN A 25 14.84 -1.75 2.07
N THR A 26 14.50 -0.56 2.52
CA THR A 26 15.42 0.41 3.12
C THR A 26 15.01 0.64 4.57
N ARG A 27 15.98 0.67 5.50
CA ARG A 27 15.71 0.97 6.91
C ARG A 27 15.17 2.39 7.05
N LEU A 28 14.09 2.53 7.82
CA LEU A 28 13.44 3.82 8.07
C LEU A 28 13.92 4.41 9.39
N CYS A 29 14.33 5.69 9.36
CA CYS A 29 14.68 6.45 10.56
C CYS A 29 13.42 7.11 11.12
N LEU A 30 12.84 6.53 12.16
CA LEU A 30 11.62 7.01 12.80
C LEU A 30 11.87 7.04 14.31
N SER A 31 11.18 7.91 15.07
CA SER A 31 11.36 7.98 16.53
C SER A 31 11.07 6.66 17.28
N ILE A 32 10.47 5.69 16.58
CA ILE A 32 10.14 4.33 17.03
C ILE A 32 11.12 3.26 16.50
N SER A 33 12.18 3.63 15.79
CA SER A 33 13.13 2.71 15.16
C SER A 33 14.54 2.79 15.73
N ASP A 34 15.39 1.86 15.29
CA ASP A 34 16.79 1.69 15.71
C ASP A 34 17.76 2.82 15.40
N PHE A 35 17.30 3.89 14.78
CA PHE A 35 18.07 5.13 14.66
C PHE A 35 17.97 6.04 15.89
N HIS A 36 16.98 5.83 16.76
CA HIS A 36 16.71 6.71 17.90
C HIS A 36 16.59 5.92 19.21
N PRO A 37 17.70 5.35 19.74
CA PRO A 37 17.68 4.64 21.01
C PRO A 37 17.28 5.54 22.19
N ASP A 38 17.58 6.84 22.11
CA ASP A 38 17.28 7.80 23.18
C ASP A 38 15.77 8.13 23.30
N SER A 39 15.02 8.01 22.21
CA SER A 39 13.55 8.22 22.21
C SER A 39 12.76 6.93 22.36
N TRP A 40 13.43 5.79 22.46
CA TRP A 40 12.79 4.49 22.55
C TRP A 40 12.22 4.24 23.95
N ASN A 41 10.97 3.76 24.00
CA ASN A 41 10.36 3.28 25.24
C ASN A 41 10.18 1.76 25.17
N PRO A 42 10.89 0.96 26.01
CA PRO A 42 10.76 -0.50 26.05
C PRO A 42 9.35 -1.02 26.37
N ALA A 43 8.46 -0.17 26.88
CA ALA A 43 7.06 -0.52 27.14
C ALA A 43 6.17 -0.46 25.88
N TRP A 44 6.66 0.06 24.74
CA TRP A 44 5.88 0.09 23.51
C TRP A 44 5.67 -1.30 22.94
N SER A 45 4.40 -1.68 22.81
CA SER A 45 3.99 -2.92 22.16
C SER A 45 4.21 -2.86 20.64
N VAL A 46 4.23 -4.02 19.98
CA VAL A 46 4.25 -4.09 18.50
C VAL A 46 3.10 -3.30 17.89
N ALA A 47 1.90 -3.33 18.49
CA ALA A 47 0.76 -2.53 18.04
C ALA A 47 1.05 -1.03 18.10
N THR A 48 1.70 -0.55 19.17
CA THR A 48 2.12 0.86 19.30
C THR A 48 3.12 1.25 18.21
N ILE A 49 4.07 0.36 17.89
CA ILE A 49 5.06 0.58 16.82
C ILE A 49 4.36 0.69 15.46
N LEU A 50 3.43 -0.22 15.15
CA LEU A 50 2.68 -0.20 13.90
C LEU A 50 1.81 1.05 13.77
N THR A 51 1.16 1.50 14.85
CA THR A 51 0.43 2.77 14.88
C THR A 51 1.34 3.97 14.63
N GLY A 52 2.53 4.00 15.25
CA GLY A 52 3.51 5.05 15.01
C GLY A 52 4.01 5.07 13.55
N LEU A 53 4.25 3.90 12.95
CA LEU A 53 4.59 3.79 11.53
C LEU A 53 3.50 4.37 10.64
N LEU A 54 2.22 4.06 10.91
CA LEU A 54 1.09 4.62 10.18
C LEU A 54 1.03 6.16 10.29
N SER A 55 1.25 6.71 11.48
CA SER A 55 1.33 8.17 11.66
C SER A 55 2.41 8.80 10.78
N PHE A 56 3.62 8.25 10.77
CA PHE A 56 4.69 8.73 9.88
C PHE A 56 4.41 8.52 8.39
N MET A 57 3.62 7.49 8.04
CA MET A 57 3.25 7.19 6.66
C MET A 57 2.34 8.25 6.05
N VAL A 58 1.43 8.82 6.86
CA VAL A 58 0.49 9.87 6.39
C VAL A 58 1.05 11.28 6.50
N GLU A 59 2.14 11.46 7.24
CA GLU A 59 2.91 12.71 7.28
C GLU A 59 3.78 12.93 6.02
N LYS A 60 4.18 14.19 5.80
CA LYS A 60 5.04 14.61 4.67
C LYS A 60 6.47 14.96 5.08
N ASN A 61 6.81 14.82 6.35
CA ASN A 61 8.14 15.16 6.84
C ASN A 61 9.19 14.22 6.23
N PRO A 62 10.28 14.75 5.64
CA PRO A 62 11.35 13.93 5.10
C PRO A 62 12.06 13.19 6.23
N THR A 63 12.44 11.95 5.97
CA THR A 63 13.26 11.15 6.87
C THR A 63 14.15 10.18 6.08
N LEU A 64 15.15 9.56 6.71
CA LEU A 64 15.94 8.53 6.04
C LEU A 64 15.02 7.40 5.54
N GLY A 65 15.16 7.09 4.25
CA GLY A 65 14.33 6.09 3.58
C GLY A 65 13.00 6.64 3.05
N SER A 66 12.67 7.92 3.24
CA SER A 66 11.54 8.54 2.54
C SER A 66 11.85 8.81 1.08
N ILE A 67 10.80 8.83 0.26
CA ILE A 67 10.82 9.30 -1.13
C ILE A 67 9.70 10.32 -1.35
N ASP A 68 9.90 11.21 -2.31
CA ASP A 68 8.88 12.17 -2.74
C ASP A 68 8.23 11.70 -4.04
N THR A 69 6.91 11.49 -3.98
CA THR A 69 6.09 11.15 -5.14
C THR A 69 4.80 11.95 -5.10
N THR A 70 4.18 12.09 -6.27
CA THR A 70 2.88 12.75 -6.42
C THR A 70 1.76 11.89 -5.83
N ASP A 71 0.65 12.52 -5.41
CA ASP A 71 -0.52 11.77 -4.95
C ASP A 71 -1.14 10.92 -6.05
N ARG A 72 -0.90 11.27 -7.32
CA ARG A 72 -1.28 10.43 -8.46
C ARG A 72 -0.49 9.12 -8.47
N GLU A 73 0.82 9.19 -8.28
CA GLU A 73 1.68 7.99 -8.19
C GLU A 73 1.31 7.15 -6.98
N LYS A 74 1.09 7.75 -5.80
CA LYS A 74 0.63 7.01 -4.61
C LYS A 74 -0.69 6.28 -4.85
N ARG A 75 -1.67 6.94 -5.48
CA ARG A 75 -2.93 6.31 -5.87
C ARG A 75 -2.75 5.17 -6.86
N GLN A 76 -1.79 5.28 -7.77
CA GLN A 76 -1.47 4.21 -8.71
C GLN A 76 -0.83 3.02 -7.99
N LEU A 77 0.19 3.26 -7.17
CA LEU A 77 0.86 2.23 -6.36
C LEU A 77 -0.12 1.54 -5.39
N ALA A 78 -1.08 2.26 -4.83
CA ALA A 78 -2.12 1.68 -3.99
C ALA A 78 -3.08 0.74 -4.75
N ARG A 79 -3.21 0.87 -6.08
CA ARG A 79 -3.95 -0.09 -6.91
C ARG A 79 -3.09 -1.29 -7.25
N GLU A 80 -1.85 -1.05 -7.63
CA GLU A 80 -0.88 -2.07 -8.03
C GLU A 80 -0.41 -2.94 -6.85
N SER A 81 -0.47 -2.41 -5.63
CA SER A 81 -0.07 -3.11 -4.40
C SER A 81 -0.83 -4.42 -4.18
N LEU A 82 -2.09 -4.48 -4.62
CA LEU A 82 -2.92 -5.68 -4.52
C LEU A 82 -2.27 -6.85 -5.26
N GLU A 83 -2.00 -6.68 -6.56
CA GLU A 83 -1.36 -7.70 -7.38
C GLU A 83 0.10 -7.95 -6.98
N PHE A 84 0.79 -6.90 -6.52
CA PHE A 84 2.16 -7.05 -6.00
C PHE A 84 2.20 -8.00 -4.81
N ASN A 85 1.31 -7.80 -3.82
CA ASN A 85 1.28 -8.60 -2.60
C ASN A 85 0.85 -10.05 -2.88
N LEU A 86 -0.06 -10.29 -3.84
CA LEU A 86 -0.47 -11.64 -4.23
C LEU A 86 0.65 -12.46 -4.93
N LYS A 87 1.71 -11.81 -5.41
CA LYS A 87 2.88 -12.49 -6.01
C LYS A 87 3.93 -12.87 -4.97
N ASP A 88 3.81 -12.37 -3.74
CA ASP A 88 4.72 -12.68 -2.65
C ASP A 88 4.20 -13.90 -1.87
N GLU A 89 4.94 -15.01 -1.93
CA GLU A 89 4.57 -16.26 -1.28
C GLU A 89 4.48 -16.12 0.24
N VAL A 90 5.37 -15.33 0.85
CA VAL A 90 5.40 -15.10 2.30
C VAL A 90 4.20 -14.27 2.73
N PHE A 91 3.83 -13.24 1.95
CA PHE A 91 2.59 -12.50 2.20
C PHE A 91 1.37 -13.42 2.12
N CYS A 92 1.32 -14.27 1.09
CA CYS A 92 0.20 -15.18 0.89
C CYS A 92 0.06 -16.19 2.02
N GLU A 93 1.18 -16.70 2.53
CA GLU A 93 1.20 -17.67 3.63
C GLU A 93 0.79 -17.03 4.96
N LEU A 94 1.31 -15.84 5.27
CA LEU A 94 1.13 -15.21 6.58
C LEU A 94 -0.21 -14.47 6.74
N PHE A 95 -0.85 -14.07 5.63
CA PHE A 95 -2.07 -13.26 5.64
C PHE A 95 -3.18 -13.81 4.72
N PRO A 96 -3.64 -15.06 4.91
CA PRO A 96 -4.61 -15.70 4.01
C PRO A 96 -5.95 -14.95 3.93
N ASP A 97 -6.44 -14.38 5.04
CA ASP A 97 -7.69 -13.61 5.04
C ASP A 97 -7.59 -12.36 4.15
N LEU A 98 -6.45 -11.67 4.18
CA LEU A 98 -6.19 -10.53 3.30
C LEU A 98 -6.03 -10.96 1.85
N VAL A 99 -5.45 -12.13 1.58
CA VAL A 99 -5.36 -12.68 0.22
C VAL A 99 -6.75 -12.84 -0.38
N GLU A 100 -7.67 -13.45 0.36
CA GLU A 100 -9.05 -13.63 -0.11
C GLU A 100 -9.75 -12.29 -0.30
N GLU A 101 -9.63 -11.35 0.65
CA GLU A 101 -10.18 -9.99 0.50
C GLU A 101 -9.62 -9.29 -0.75
N ILE A 102 -8.31 -9.39 -1.00
CA ILE A 102 -7.67 -8.78 -2.17
C ILE A 102 -8.20 -9.41 -3.47
N LYS A 103 -8.34 -10.74 -3.53
CA LYS A 103 -8.90 -11.44 -4.70
C LYS A 103 -10.33 -10.98 -4.99
N GLU A 104 -11.17 -10.88 -3.95
CA GLU A 104 -12.53 -10.36 -4.06
C GLU A 104 -12.54 -8.92 -4.59
N GLN A 105 -11.67 -8.04 -4.06
CA GLN A 105 -11.54 -6.66 -4.53
C GLN A 105 -11.12 -6.58 -6.00
N ILE A 106 -10.14 -7.39 -6.44
CA ILE A 106 -9.70 -7.44 -7.83
C ILE A 106 -10.84 -7.91 -8.73
N GLN A 107 -11.54 -8.99 -8.35
CA GLN A 107 -12.64 -9.53 -9.13
C GLN A 107 -13.78 -8.51 -9.26
N LYS A 108 -14.15 -7.85 -8.15
CA LYS A 108 -15.16 -6.78 -8.15
C LYS A 108 -14.79 -5.66 -9.12
N ARG A 109 -13.56 -5.13 -9.03
CA ARG A 109 -13.07 -4.07 -9.93
C ARG A 109 -13.11 -4.51 -11.40
N LYS A 110 -12.73 -5.75 -11.69
CA LYS A 110 -12.78 -6.31 -13.04
C LYS A 110 -14.21 -6.33 -13.58
N THR A 111 -15.17 -6.81 -12.79
CA THR A 111 -16.59 -6.86 -13.18
C THR A 111 -17.18 -5.47 -13.38
N GLU A 112 -16.82 -4.49 -12.55
CA GLU A 112 -17.27 -3.10 -12.68
C GLU A 112 -16.75 -2.45 -13.98
N VAL A 113 -15.47 -2.67 -14.31
CA VAL A 113 -14.87 -2.18 -15.55
C VAL A 113 -15.49 -2.84 -16.78
N GLU A 114 -15.71 -4.16 -16.75
CA GLU A 114 -16.38 -4.89 -17.83
C GLU A 114 -17.81 -4.39 -18.06
N ALA A 115 -18.59 -4.21 -16.99
CA ALA A 115 -19.95 -3.67 -17.08
C ALA A 115 -19.97 -2.23 -17.63
N GLN A 116 -19.05 -1.38 -17.18
CA GLN A 116 -18.93 -0.01 -17.68
C GLN A 116 -18.56 0.01 -19.17
N ASN A 117 -17.63 -0.84 -19.60
CA ASN A 117 -17.22 -0.95 -21.00
C ASN A 117 -18.37 -1.47 -21.88
N ALA A 118 -19.12 -2.47 -21.43
CA ALA A 118 -20.29 -2.98 -22.14
C ALA A 118 -21.36 -1.88 -22.32
N TYR A 119 -21.68 -1.14 -21.25
CA TYR A 119 -22.63 -0.01 -21.30
C TYR A 119 -22.19 1.08 -22.29
N LEU A 120 -20.90 1.44 -22.29
CA LEU A 120 -20.37 2.44 -23.24
C LEU A 120 -20.45 1.95 -24.69
N ALA A 121 -20.15 0.68 -24.95
CA ALA A 121 -20.23 0.08 -26.28
C ALA A 121 -21.67 0.06 -26.82
N GLU A 122 -22.65 -0.34 -26.00
CA GLU A 122 -24.07 -0.31 -26.35
C GLU A 122 -24.53 1.12 -26.71
N ARG A 123 -24.10 2.12 -25.94
CA ARG A 123 -24.46 3.52 -26.18
C ARG A 123 -23.84 4.06 -27.47
N SER A 124 -22.62 3.68 -27.79
CA SER A 124 -21.97 4.03 -29.06
C SER A 124 -22.69 3.44 -30.28
N ILE A 125 -23.23 2.21 -30.17
CA ILE A 125 -23.98 1.56 -31.26
C ILE A 125 -25.36 2.23 -31.45
N SER A 126 -26.04 2.60 -30.36
CA SER A 126 -27.34 3.29 -30.43
C SER A 126 -27.27 4.73 -30.96
N GLY A 127 -26.11 5.38 -30.89
CA GLY A 127 -25.92 6.78 -31.30
C GLY A 127 -25.69 7.01 -32.80
N THR A 128 -25.53 5.96 -33.62
CA THR A 128 -25.17 6.08 -35.05
C THR A 128 -26.37 6.07 -36.02
N SER A 129 -27.62 6.07 -35.53
CA SER A 129 -28.82 5.88 -36.39
C SER A 129 -29.60 7.16 -36.77
N LEU A 130 -29.10 8.38 -36.50
CA LEU A 130 -29.78 9.63 -36.87
C LEU A 130 -28.83 10.55 -37.64
N GLY A 131 -28.70 10.30 -38.94
CA GLY A 131 -27.89 11.14 -39.81
C GLY A 131 -27.90 10.70 -41.27
N ASP A 132 -29.06 10.35 -41.83
CA ASP A 132 -29.25 10.34 -43.27
C ASP A 132 -30.74 10.50 -43.61
N GLN A 133 -31.18 11.75 -43.78
CA GLN A 133 -32.36 12.17 -44.54
C GLN A 133 -32.49 13.70 -44.45
N GLY A 134 -32.20 14.39 -45.55
CA GLY A 134 -32.47 15.82 -45.72
C GLY A 134 -31.51 16.51 -46.68
#